data_AF-A0A2W5QI97-F1
#
_entry.id   AF-A0A2W5QI97-F1
#
_cell.length_a   1.000
_cell.length_b   1.000
_cell.length_c   1.000
_cell.angle_alpha   90.00
_cell.angle_beta   90.00
_cell.angle_gamma   90.00
#
_symmetry.space_group_name_H-M   'P 1'
#
loop_
_entity.id
_entity.type
_entity.pdbx_description
1 polymer ?
#
loop_
_entity_poly.entity_id
_entity_poly.type
_entity_poly.pdbx_seq_one_letter_code
_entity_poly.pdbx_strand_id
1 'polypeptide(L)'
;MRTIDMAKGQGGKAAPRPPDWPAETVLRDLAVAVVLAGASACWAQGRAMGLTDTALQYEADYRVVAARCGTPAFEKKFYQQSRQFVAASNGQDKEAINRQERTIERLRRNPIALIGSQSDCKVQGDELKRVMDERSRSRSGQRGRGR
;
A
#
# COMPACT_ATOMS: atom_id res chain seq x y z
N MET A 1 60.53 -23.49 27.06
CA MET A 1 61.37 -22.56 27.84
C MET A 1 62.45 -21.99 26.92
N ARG A 2 62.33 -20.71 26.55
CA ARG A 2 63.40 -19.71 26.47
C ARG A 2 62.84 -18.45 25.80
N THR A 3 62.61 -17.48 26.65
CA THR A 3 62.29 -16.09 26.39
C THR A 3 63.57 -15.31 26.03
N ILE A 4 63.40 -14.40 25.06
CA ILE A 4 63.99 -13.07 24.88
C ILE A 4 65.52 -12.98 24.72
N ASP A 5 65.93 -12.40 23.59
CA ASP A 5 66.96 -11.37 23.59
C ASP A 5 66.58 -10.23 22.63
N MET A 6 66.79 -9.01 23.09
CA MET A 6 66.51 -7.76 22.38
C MET A 6 67.67 -7.39 21.46
N ALA A 7 67.37 -6.94 20.24
CA ALA A 7 68.31 -6.18 19.42
C ALA A 7 67.63 -4.94 18.85
N LYS A 8 68.15 -3.79 19.30
CA LYS A 8 67.85 -2.43 18.87
C LYS A 8 68.38 -2.21 17.44
N GLY A 9 67.55 -1.74 16.52
CA GLY A 9 67.97 -1.53 15.13
C GLY A 9 67.09 -0.55 14.34
N GLN A 10 67.44 0.74 14.46
CA GLN A 10 67.44 1.80 13.43
C GLN A 10 66.18 2.04 12.57
N GLY A 11 65.64 3.26 12.73
CA GLY A 11 64.55 3.82 11.96
C GLY A 11 64.86 3.99 10.48
N GLY A 12 63.86 3.68 9.65
CA GLY A 12 63.96 3.71 8.21
C GLY A 12 62.74 4.39 7.58
N LYS A 13 63.06 5.44 6.82
CA LYS A 13 62.40 5.94 5.60
C LYS A 13 61.24 6.93 5.78
N ALA A 14 61.59 8.18 5.45
CA ALA A 14 60.74 9.33 5.25
C ALA A 14 59.63 9.07 4.22
N ALA A 15 58.43 9.54 4.54
CA ALA A 15 57.29 9.60 3.63
C ALA A 15 57.55 10.57 2.46
N PRO A 16 57.09 10.27 1.23
CA PRO A 16 57.10 11.24 0.14
C PRO A 16 56.11 12.37 0.43
N ARG A 17 56.54 13.62 0.20
CA ARG A 17 55.69 14.82 0.32
C ARG A 17 54.56 14.79 -0.71
N PRO A 18 53.32 15.14 -0.34
CA PRO A 18 52.25 15.35 -1.30
C PRO A 18 52.46 16.64 -2.10
N PRO A 19 51.95 16.71 -3.34
CA PRO A 19 52.04 17.91 -4.18
C PRO A 19 51.17 19.03 -3.63
N ASP A 20 51.67 20.23 -3.85
CA ASP A 20 51.18 21.56 -3.53
C ASP A 20 50.03 21.95 -4.47
N TRP A 21 48.79 21.73 -4.02
CA TRP A 21 47.59 22.26 -4.64
C TRP A 21 47.00 23.38 -3.77
N PRO A 22 46.52 24.48 -4.36
CA PRO A 22 45.95 25.60 -3.61
C PRO A 22 44.64 25.19 -2.91
N ALA A 23 44.57 25.47 -1.61
CA ALA A 23 43.56 24.98 -0.66
C ALA A 23 42.12 25.54 -0.85
N GLU A 24 41.85 26.32 -1.89
CA GLU A 24 40.58 27.05 -2.03
C GLU A 24 39.50 26.28 -2.81
N THR A 25 39.85 25.29 -3.62
CA THR A 25 38.88 24.51 -4.41
C THR A 25 38.21 23.38 -3.64
N VAL A 26 38.83 22.86 -2.58
CA VAL A 26 38.33 21.67 -1.86
C VAL A 26 37.14 21.99 -0.94
N LEU A 27 37.01 23.23 -0.46
CA LEU A 27 35.94 23.63 0.46
C LEU A 27 34.59 23.89 -0.22
N ARG A 28 34.57 24.17 -1.54
CA ARG A 28 33.32 24.38 -2.28
C ARG A 28 32.62 23.08 -2.68
N ASP A 29 33.37 22.01 -2.93
CA ASP A 29 32.78 20.74 -3.37
C ASP A 29 32.19 19.91 -2.23
N LEU A 30 32.64 20.12 -0.99
CA LEU A 30 32.04 19.47 0.18
C LEU A 30 30.66 20.05 0.56
N ALA A 31 30.38 21.32 0.22
CA ALA A 31 29.10 21.94 0.54
C ALA A 31 27.95 21.46 -0.37
N VAL A 32 28.24 21.01 -1.59
CA VAL A 32 27.23 20.53 -2.55
C VAL A 32 26.85 19.06 -2.31
N ALA A 33 27.78 18.24 -1.80
CA ALA A 33 27.54 16.83 -1.54
C ALA A 33 26.66 16.56 -0.30
N VAL A 34 26.63 17.46 0.69
CA VAL A 34 25.83 17.27 1.92
C VAL A 34 24.34 17.61 1.72
N VAL A 35 24.00 18.45 0.73
CA VAL A 35 22.60 18.82 0.45
C VAL A 35 21.84 17.71 -0.30
N LEU A 36 22.53 16.84 -1.05
CA LEU A 36 21.89 15.74 -1.80
C LEU A 36 21.73 14.43 -1.02
N ALA A 37 22.37 14.28 0.15
CA ALA A 37 22.31 13.05 0.94
C ALA A 37 21.17 13.01 2.00
N GLY A 38 20.46 14.12 2.21
CA GLY A 38 19.39 14.21 3.22
C GLY A 38 17.97 13.90 2.72
N ALA A 39 17.76 13.73 1.42
CA ALA A 39 16.41 13.65 0.83
C ALA A 39 15.80 12.23 0.79
N SER A 40 16.49 11.21 1.29
CA SER A 40 16.00 9.82 1.32
C SER A 40 15.34 9.41 2.64
N ALA A 41 14.89 10.37 3.45
CA ALA A 41 13.95 10.10 4.54
C ALA A 41 12.58 9.76 3.93
N CYS A 42 12.44 8.47 3.58
CA CYS A 42 11.21 7.70 3.59
C CYS A 42 9.91 8.52 3.53
N TRP A 43 9.43 8.76 2.31
CA TRP A 43 7.98 8.72 2.10
C TRP A 43 7.52 7.28 2.32
N ALA A 44 7.51 6.84 3.57
CA ALA A 44 6.59 5.80 3.99
C ALA A 44 5.21 6.45 3.88
N GLN A 45 4.64 6.47 2.66
CA GLN A 45 3.21 6.69 2.49
C GLN A 45 2.53 5.58 3.27
N GLY A 46 2.21 5.87 4.54
CA GLY A 46 1.29 5.06 5.31
C GLY A 46 0.07 4.90 4.44
N ARG A 47 -0.22 3.66 4.04
CA ARG A 47 -1.45 3.35 3.31
C ARG A 47 -2.58 3.96 4.14
N ALA A 48 -3.30 4.93 3.57
CA ALA A 48 -4.47 5.46 4.22
C ALA A 48 -5.37 4.26 4.55
N MET A 49 -5.61 4.03 5.83
CA MET A 49 -6.47 2.94 6.27
C MET A 49 -7.91 3.32 5.97
N GLY A 50 -8.64 2.40 5.34
CA GLY A 50 -10.02 2.57 4.94
C GLY A 50 -10.22 2.97 3.48
N LEU A 51 -11.44 2.75 3.02
CA LEU A 51 -11.95 3.17 1.70
C LEU A 51 -12.16 4.68 1.61
N THR A 52 -11.99 5.23 0.41
CA THR A 52 -12.39 6.60 0.07
C THR A 52 -13.91 6.74 0.02
N ASP A 53 -14.44 7.97 0.15
CA ASP A 53 -15.88 8.22 0.05
C ASP A 53 -16.49 7.73 -1.27
N THR A 54 -15.75 7.88 -2.38
CA THR A 54 -16.15 7.35 -3.69
C THR A 54 -16.26 5.83 -3.67
N ALA A 55 -15.29 5.13 -3.08
CA ALA A 55 -15.32 3.68 -2.97
C ALA A 55 -16.46 3.19 -2.05
N LEU A 56 -16.74 3.92 -0.96
CA LEU A 56 -17.89 3.63 -0.09
C LEU A 56 -19.22 3.78 -0.83
N GLN A 57 -19.35 4.80 -1.69
CA GLN A 57 -20.53 4.98 -2.53
C GLN A 57 -20.69 3.82 -3.53
N TYR A 58 -19.61 3.43 -4.20
CA TYR A 58 -19.63 2.28 -5.12
C TYR A 58 -20.03 0.98 -4.40
N GLU A 59 -19.49 0.70 -3.20
CA GLU A 59 -19.90 -0.47 -2.42
C GLU A 59 -21.39 -0.43 -2.06
N ALA A 60 -21.92 0.73 -1.72
CA ALA A 60 -23.34 0.89 -1.41
C ALA A 60 -24.21 0.59 -2.64
N ASP A 61 -23.83 1.12 -3.81
CA ASP A 61 -24.55 0.90 -5.06
C ASP A 61 -24.48 -0.56 -5.48
N TYR A 62 -23.30 -1.18 -5.42
CA TYR A 62 -23.12 -2.59 -5.76
C TYR A 62 -23.97 -3.50 -4.88
N ARG A 63 -24.10 -3.22 -3.58
CA ARG A 63 -24.97 -3.98 -2.68
C ARG A 63 -26.45 -3.83 -3.05
N VAL A 64 -26.88 -2.64 -3.45
CA VAL A 64 -28.26 -2.41 -3.92
C VAL A 64 -28.52 -3.16 -5.22
N VAL A 65 -27.58 -3.10 -6.17
CA VAL A 65 -27.67 -3.82 -7.44
C VAL A 65 -27.69 -5.33 -7.20
N ALA A 66 -26.83 -5.86 -6.33
CA ALA A 66 -26.78 -7.28 -6.02
C ALA A 66 -28.11 -7.78 -5.42
N ALA A 67 -28.76 -6.98 -4.56
CA ALA A 67 -30.05 -7.32 -3.97
C ALA A 67 -31.22 -7.28 -4.98
N ARG A 68 -31.13 -6.42 -6.01
CA ARG A 68 -32.23 -6.26 -6.99
C ARG A 68 -32.09 -7.14 -8.21
N CYS A 69 -30.87 -7.38 -8.66
CA CYS A 69 -30.57 -8.09 -9.91
C CYS A 69 -29.95 -9.47 -9.69
N GLY A 70 -29.43 -9.74 -8.49
CA GLY A 70 -28.84 -11.03 -8.14
C GLY A 70 -29.88 -12.06 -7.72
N THR A 71 -29.47 -13.32 -7.69
CA THR A 71 -30.21 -14.36 -6.95
C THR A 71 -29.95 -14.20 -5.45
N PRO A 72 -30.83 -14.69 -4.57
CA PRO A 72 -30.61 -14.60 -3.11
C PRO A 72 -29.28 -15.24 -2.65
N ALA A 73 -28.82 -16.28 -3.34
CA ALA A 73 -27.52 -16.90 -3.07
C ALA A 73 -26.35 -16.02 -3.52
N PHE A 74 -26.47 -15.38 -4.70
CA PHE A 74 -25.48 -14.45 -5.21
C PHE A 74 -25.35 -13.22 -4.31
N GLU A 75 -26.47 -12.60 -3.94
CA GLU A 75 -26.51 -11.43 -3.04
C GLU A 75 -25.75 -11.72 -1.73
N LYS A 76 -26.07 -12.84 -1.07
CA LYS A 76 -25.40 -13.25 0.18
C LYS A 76 -23.89 -13.38 0.00
N LYS A 77 -23.46 -14.03 -1.08
CA LYS A 77 -22.04 -14.22 -1.38
C LYS A 77 -21.35 -12.89 -1.69
N PHE A 78 -21.99 -12.03 -2.47
CA PHE A 78 -21.47 -10.69 -2.80
C PHE A 78 -21.33 -9.86 -1.52
N TYR A 79 -22.36 -9.84 -0.67
CA TYR A 79 -22.36 -9.10 0.59
C TYR A 79 -21.22 -9.52 1.50
N GLN A 80 -20.97 -10.83 1.64
CA GLN A 80 -19.83 -11.34 2.40
C GLN A 80 -18.48 -10.86 1.82
N GLN A 81 -18.32 -10.89 0.50
CA GLN A 81 -17.09 -10.41 -0.14
C GLN A 81 -16.91 -8.90 -0.01
N SER A 82 -17.98 -8.11 -0.13
CA SER A 82 -17.95 -6.66 0.08
C SER A 82 -17.55 -6.33 1.52
N ARG A 83 -18.09 -7.03 2.52
CA ARG A 83 -17.68 -6.88 3.92
C ARG A 83 -16.21 -7.23 4.16
N GLN A 84 -15.72 -8.30 3.52
CA GLN A 84 -14.31 -8.67 3.60
C GLN A 84 -13.41 -7.63 2.91
N PHE A 85 -13.88 -7.00 1.84
CA PHE A 85 -13.17 -5.93 1.16
C PHE A 85 -13.05 -4.67 2.04
N VAL A 86 -14.15 -4.25 2.69
CA VAL A 86 -14.13 -3.17 3.69
C VAL A 86 -13.17 -3.52 4.82
N ALA A 87 -13.26 -4.73 5.38
CA ALA A 87 -12.35 -5.18 6.43
C ALA A 87 -10.88 -5.13 6.00
N ALA A 88 -10.56 -5.64 4.79
CA ALA A 88 -9.20 -5.65 4.27
C ALA A 88 -8.60 -4.24 4.11
N SER A 89 -9.42 -3.23 3.80
CA SER A 89 -8.96 -1.84 3.68
C SER A 89 -8.60 -1.19 5.03
N ASN A 90 -9.19 -1.66 6.13
CA ASN A 90 -9.03 -1.11 7.48
C ASN A 90 -8.12 -1.95 8.39
N GLY A 91 -7.60 -3.08 7.91
CA GLY A 91 -6.75 -3.97 8.69
C GLY A 91 -7.49 -4.57 9.89
N GLN A 92 -6.94 -4.37 11.10
CA GLN A 92 -7.52 -4.89 12.35
C GLN A 92 -8.38 -3.88 13.13
N ASP A 93 -8.56 -2.65 12.62
CA ASP A 93 -9.36 -1.63 13.29
C ASP A 93 -10.87 -1.92 13.11
N LYS A 94 -11.45 -2.59 14.12
CA LYS A 94 -12.88 -2.94 14.16
C LYS A 94 -13.79 -1.71 14.16
N GLU A 95 -13.37 -0.62 14.80
CA GLU A 95 -14.18 0.59 14.88
C GLU A 95 -14.21 1.29 13.52
N ALA A 96 -13.08 1.38 12.81
CA ALA A 96 -13.04 1.90 11.45
C ALA A 96 -13.89 1.07 10.48
N ILE A 97 -13.81 -0.27 10.57
CA ILE A 97 -14.65 -1.17 9.77
C ILE A 97 -16.13 -0.87 10.02
N ASN A 98 -16.55 -0.84 11.29
CA ASN A 98 -17.93 -0.58 11.65
C ASN A 98 -18.43 0.80 11.19
N ARG A 99 -17.59 1.84 11.29
CA ARG A 99 -17.91 3.19 10.78
C ARG A 99 -18.11 3.19 9.26
N GLN A 100 -17.26 2.49 8.51
CA GLN A 100 -17.38 2.41 7.06
C GLN A 100 -18.61 1.59 6.63
N GLU A 101 -18.91 0.48 7.30
CA GLU A 101 -20.13 -0.31 7.04
C GLU A 101 -21.40 0.52 7.29
N ARG A 102 -21.48 1.24 8.41
CA ARG A 102 -22.60 2.17 8.67
C ARG A 102 -22.69 3.29 7.63
N THR A 103 -21.56 3.73 7.10
CA THR A 103 -21.53 4.76 6.06
C THR A 103 -22.05 4.19 4.75
N ILE A 104 -21.62 2.99 4.35
CA ILE A 104 -22.16 2.27 3.19
C ILE A 104 -23.67 2.10 3.31
N GLU A 105 -24.16 1.70 4.49
CA GLU A 105 -25.61 1.56 4.74
C GLU A 105 -26.37 2.88 4.53
N ARG A 106 -25.82 4.01 5.00
CA ARG A 106 -26.42 5.34 4.80
C ARG A 106 -26.35 5.83 3.35
N LEU A 107 -25.30 5.46 2.61
CA LEU A 107 -25.09 5.87 1.22
C LEU A 107 -25.91 5.06 0.21
N ARG A 108 -26.65 4.04 0.66
CA ARG A 108 -27.50 3.22 -0.22
C ARG A 108 -28.52 4.10 -0.92
N ARG A 109 -28.32 4.27 -2.23
CA ARG A 109 -29.24 5.03 -3.08
C ARG A 109 -30.50 4.23 -3.37
N ASN A 110 -31.56 4.94 -3.75
CA ASN A 110 -32.81 4.30 -4.14
C ASN A 110 -32.55 3.34 -5.33
N PRO A 111 -32.95 2.06 -5.24
CA PRO A 111 -32.71 1.08 -6.29
C PRO A 111 -33.26 1.49 -7.67
N ILE A 112 -34.34 2.29 -7.72
CA ILE A 112 -34.91 2.78 -8.98
C ILE A 112 -33.97 3.77 -9.68
N ALA A 113 -33.18 4.52 -8.93
CA ALA A 113 -32.21 5.47 -9.48
C ALA A 113 -30.95 4.77 -10.03
N LEU A 114 -30.65 3.55 -9.55
CA LEU A 114 -29.49 2.76 -10.00
C LEU A 114 -29.85 1.79 -11.13
N ILE A 115 -31.09 1.29 -11.15
CA ILE A 115 -31.58 0.31 -12.09
C ILE A 115 -32.92 0.82 -12.62
N GLY A 116 -32.90 1.42 -13.81
CA GLY A 116 -34.09 1.97 -14.45
C GLY A 116 -35.08 0.88 -14.88
N SER A 117 -34.59 -0.31 -15.22
CA SER A 117 -35.39 -1.43 -15.69
C SER A 117 -34.78 -2.79 -15.36
N GLN A 118 -35.59 -3.85 -15.32
CA GLN A 118 -35.08 -5.20 -15.07
C GLN A 118 -34.12 -5.70 -16.17
N SER A 119 -34.23 -5.16 -17.40
CA SER A 119 -33.30 -5.46 -18.50
C SER A 119 -31.86 -5.02 -18.22
N ASP A 120 -31.66 -4.00 -17.37
CA ASP A 120 -30.32 -3.51 -16.99
C ASP A 120 -29.58 -4.50 -16.08
N CYS A 121 -30.30 -5.44 -15.46
CA CYS A 121 -29.75 -6.38 -14.50
C CYS A 121 -28.69 -7.32 -15.08
N LYS A 122 -28.73 -7.60 -16.40
CA LYS A 122 -27.70 -8.44 -17.02
C LYS A 122 -26.34 -7.73 -17.03
N VAL A 123 -26.30 -6.50 -17.53
CA VAL A 123 -25.07 -5.69 -17.60
C VAL A 123 -24.51 -5.44 -16.20
N GLN A 124 -25.40 -5.06 -15.27
CA GLN A 124 -25.02 -4.79 -13.90
C GLN A 124 -24.55 -6.05 -13.15
N GLY A 125 -25.20 -7.20 -13.40
CA GLY A 125 -24.80 -8.49 -12.84
C GLY A 125 -23.43 -8.96 -13.33
N ASP A 126 -23.13 -8.76 -14.62
CA ASP A 126 -21.82 -9.07 -15.21
C ASP A 126 -20.71 -8.20 -14.57
N GLU A 127 -21.00 -6.92 -14.31
CA GLU A 127 -20.06 -6.04 -13.63
C GLU A 127 -19.80 -6.47 -12.18
N LEU A 128 -20.84 -6.82 -11.42
CA LEU A 128 -20.67 -7.34 -10.06
C LEU A 128 -19.85 -8.63 -10.04
N LYS A 129 -20.01 -9.49 -11.04
CA LYS A 129 -19.22 -10.71 -11.19
C LYS A 129 -17.74 -10.39 -11.42
N ARG A 130 -17.43 -9.42 -12.28
CA ARG A 130 -16.05 -8.95 -12.51
C ARG A 130 -15.42 -8.43 -11.22
N VAL A 131 -16.15 -7.61 -10.46
CA VAL A 131 -15.69 -7.10 -9.16
C VAL A 131 -15.40 -8.25 -8.17
N MET A 132 -16.25 -9.28 -8.10
CA MET A 132 -16.01 -10.46 -7.26
C MET A 132 -14.78 -11.26 -7.71
N ASP A 133 -14.60 -11.42 -9.02
CA ASP A 133 -13.47 -12.15 -9.58
C ASP A 133 -12.16 -11.41 -9.32
N GLU A 134 -12.14 -10.09 -9.50
CA GLU A 134 -10.98 -9.25 -9.20
C GLU A 134 -10.59 -9.34 -7.72
N ARG A 135 -11.55 -9.16 -6.80
CA ARG A 135 -11.32 -9.33 -5.36
C ARG A 135 -10.81 -10.72 -5.00
N SER A 136 -11.27 -11.75 -5.70
CA SER A 136 -10.83 -13.13 -5.48
C SER A 136 -9.40 -13.35 -5.96
N ARG A 137 -9.03 -12.80 -7.13
CA ARG A 137 -7.66 -12.83 -7.67
C ARG A 137 -6.66 -12.07 -6.80
N SER A 138 -7.04 -10.89 -6.32
CA SER A 138 -6.19 -10.11 -5.41
C SER A 138 -5.87 -10.86 -4.11
N ARG A 139 -6.83 -11.65 -3.61
CA ARG A 139 -6.63 -12.50 -2.43
C ARG A 139 -5.78 -13.75 -2.71
N SER A 140 -5.93 -14.39 -3.87
CA SER A 140 -5.12 -15.56 -4.20
C SER A 140 -3.66 -15.20 -4.50
N GLY A 141 -3.41 -14.08 -5.19
CA GLY A 141 -2.06 -13.58 -5.45
C GLY A 141 -1.28 -13.23 -4.18
N GLN A 142 -1.96 -12.74 -3.15
CA GLN A 142 -1.35 -12.43 -1.86
C GLN A 142 -0.91 -13.69 -1.08
N ARG A 143 -1.60 -14.82 -1.28
CA ARG A 143 -1.24 -16.11 -0.65
C ARG A 143 -0.08 -16.83 -1.34
N GLY A 144 0.14 -16.58 -2.64
CA GLY A 144 1.22 -17.21 -3.41
C GLY A 144 2.61 -16.58 -3.20
N ARG A 145 2.68 -15.33 -2.72
CA ARG A 145 3.94 -14.59 -2.48
C ARG A 145 4.55 -14.81 -1.09
N GLY A 146 3.89 -15.57 -0.22
CA GLY A 146 4.35 -15.88 1.15
C GLY A 146 4.91 -17.30 1.32
N ARG A 147 5.30 -17.96 0.23
CA ARG A 147 5.95 -19.28 0.22
C ARG A 147 7.32 -19.18 -0.41
#